data_AF-A0A9N8ZEW2-F1
#
_entry.id   AF-A0A9N8ZEW2-F1
#
_cell.length_a   1.000
_cell.length_b   1.000
_cell.length_c   1.000
_cell.angle_alpha   90.00
_cell.angle_beta   90.00
_cell.angle_gamma   90.00
#
_symmetry.space_group_name_H-M   'P 1'
#
loop_
_entity.id
_entity.type
_entity.pdbx_description
1 polymer ?
#
loop_
_entity_poly.entity_id
_entity_poly.type
_entity_poly.pdbx_seq_one_letter_code
_entity_poly.pdbx_strand_id
1 'polypeptide(L)'
;MAATNNSSDSLTSTNTPHDFLITSKLTIPSLPLAENSDLHSFYQKTFKELASFLILNTRLHVPQNRIFTFVELEFYLKDEKNDHCDSYTHGHEQQLTLGEWYFHHVGKVGYRGGSRKGVDLTFGSRERNIYGGILVRSIKDYWSNQIVEGPCLVVETILDSCGYRQNGGIKEMVEVCWENKLGFIKDLPNFNGKVFLTMDDENTKVEPPEPANTRRWYKRRKVDDVEVPLSYYKRKKLKLQEEEKKVQKELTWNRSSFNLKSTYVVYESPRVGLTLSNAFPTHEARLNYILKSYRFFILPHLLRKGKAQAILGLHDQFNDIGKVAEILKVNQQIVINHIQELSWGLNFAGDIKSFFGKKEKSQNGLEYCRMAGAIRKWAMENK
;
A
#
# COMPACT_ATOMS: atom_id res chain seq x y z
N MET A 1 -23.67 -60.10 20.16
CA MET A 1 -24.59 -58.94 20.00
C MET A 1 -24.38 -58.01 21.19
N ALA A 2 -24.45 -56.69 20.99
CA ALA A 2 -24.13 -55.56 21.89
C ALA A 2 -22.61 -55.28 22.05
N ALA A 3 -22.07 -54.13 21.57
CA ALA A 3 -22.13 -52.74 22.10
C ALA A 3 -21.33 -52.61 23.43
N THR A 4 -20.40 -51.69 23.71
CA THR A 4 -20.18 -50.28 23.32
C THR A 4 -18.86 -49.71 23.90
N ASN A 5 -18.25 -48.74 23.17
CA ASN A 5 -17.64 -47.45 23.56
C ASN A 5 -16.32 -47.26 24.37
N ASN A 6 -15.44 -46.48 23.69
CA ASN A 6 -14.75 -45.21 24.08
C ASN A 6 -13.51 -45.17 25.00
N SER A 7 -12.40 -44.65 24.45
CA SER A 7 -11.81 -43.30 24.72
C SER A 7 -10.55 -43.10 23.85
N SER A 8 -10.55 -42.24 22.82
CA SER A 8 -10.32 -40.78 22.79
C SER A 8 -8.86 -40.35 23.03
N ASP A 9 -8.20 -39.87 21.97
CA ASP A 9 -7.71 -38.49 21.90
C ASP A 9 -7.28 -38.14 20.47
N SER A 10 -8.15 -37.39 19.78
CA SER A 10 -7.84 -36.72 18.51
C SER A 10 -7.76 -35.21 18.75
N LEU A 11 -6.57 -34.66 18.57
CA LEU A 11 -6.35 -33.22 18.40
C LEU A 11 -6.76 -32.84 16.98
N THR A 12 -8.00 -32.41 16.80
CA THR A 12 -8.45 -31.75 15.57
C THR A 12 -8.22 -30.24 15.69
N SER A 13 -7.22 -29.73 14.97
CA SER A 13 -7.08 -28.27 14.75
C SER A 13 -8.17 -27.82 13.78
N THR A 14 -9.09 -27.00 14.24
CA THR A 14 -10.16 -26.42 13.43
C THR A 14 -9.62 -25.24 12.62
N ASN A 15 -9.14 -25.50 11.41
CA ASN A 15 -8.82 -24.43 10.45
C ASN A 15 -10.13 -23.84 9.89
N THR A 16 -10.30 -22.52 10.00
CA THR A 16 -11.50 -21.82 9.55
C THR A 16 -11.50 -21.56 8.04
N PRO A 17 -12.65 -21.61 7.33
CA PRO A 17 -12.73 -21.43 5.87
C PRO A 17 -12.25 -20.06 5.34
N HIS A 18 -12.21 -19.04 6.18
CA HIS A 18 -11.93 -17.65 5.79
C HIS A 18 -10.45 -17.38 5.48
N ASP A 19 -9.53 -18.17 6.04
CA ASP A 19 -8.10 -17.88 6.03
C ASP A 19 -7.35 -18.51 4.83
N PHE A 20 -7.89 -19.61 4.26
CA PHE A 20 -7.49 -20.13 2.94
C PHE A 20 -7.71 -19.12 1.80
N LEU A 21 -8.60 -18.14 2.00
CA LEU A 21 -8.96 -17.18 0.95
C LEU A 21 -7.86 -16.12 0.72
N ILE A 22 -7.15 -15.67 1.76
CA ILE A 22 -6.07 -14.67 1.58
C ILE A 22 -4.90 -15.29 0.84
N THR A 23 -4.45 -16.48 1.27
CA THR A 23 -3.34 -17.21 0.62
C THR A 23 -3.67 -17.54 -0.83
N SER A 24 -4.89 -18.03 -1.11
CA SER A 24 -5.31 -18.32 -2.48
C SER A 24 -5.39 -17.06 -3.35
N LYS A 25 -5.82 -15.92 -2.82
CA LYS A 25 -5.85 -14.64 -3.56
C LYS A 25 -4.46 -14.05 -3.82
N LEU A 26 -3.51 -14.22 -2.88
CA LEU A 26 -2.12 -13.77 -3.07
C LEU A 26 -1.35 -14.66 -4.05
N THR A 27 -1.79 -15.90 -4.28
CA THR A 27 -1.13 -16.81 -5.21
C THR A 27 -1.27 -16.29 -6.65
N ILE A 28 -0.13 -16.03 -7.30
CA ILE A 28 -0.12 -15.57 -8.69
C ILE A 28 -0.73 -16.68 -9.57
N PRO A 29 -1.78 -16.41 -10.37
CA PRO A 29 -2.39 -17.41 -11.23
C PRO A 29 -1.40 -17.94 -12.30
N SER A 30 -1.68 -19.11 -12.84
CA SER A 30 -0.97 -19.62 -14.02
C SER A 30 -1.26 -18.73 -15.22
N LEU A 31 -0.29 -18.60 -16.11
CA LEU A 31 -0.45 -17.82 -17.34
C LEU A 31 -1.50 -18.43 -18.26
N PRO A 32 -2.22 -17.61 -19.03
CA PRO A 32 -3.11 -18.11 -20.07
C PRO A 32 -2.30 -18.83 -21.16
N LEU A 33 -2.84 -19.95 -21.66
CA LEU A 33 -2.20 -20.79 -22.69
C LEU A 33 -2.14 -20.15 -24.08
N ALA A 34 -2.73 -18.97 -24.28
CA ALA A 34 -2.83 -18.34 -25.60
C ALA A 34 -1.48 -17.73 -26.03
N GLU A 35 -0.98 -18.14 -27.19
CA GLU A 35 0.33 -17.78 -27.76
C GLU A 35 0.56 -16.27 -27.99
N ASN A 36 -0.49 -15.44 -27.93
CA ASN A 36 -0.43 -13.98 -28.14
C ASN A 36 -1.02 -13.16 -26.97
N SER A 37 -1.03 -13.72 -25.75
CA SER A 37 -1.55 -12.98 -24.60
C SER A 37 -0.61 -11.83 -24.20
N ASP A 38 -1.14 -10.60 -24.10
CA ASP A 38 -0.40 -9.48 -23.52
C ASP A 38 -0.19 -9.74 -22.02
N LEU A 39 1.00 -10.26 -21.69
CA LEU A 39 1.38 -10.62 -20.32
C LEU A 39 1.31 -9.41 -19.38
N HIS A 40 1.62 -8.20 -19.85
CA HIS A 40 1.51 -7.02 -19.00
C HIS A 40 0.06 -6.72 -18.62
N SER A 41 -0.87 -6.88 -19.56
CA SER A 41 -2.31 -6.75 -19.29
C SER A 41 -2.80 -7.85 -18.34
N PHE A 42 -2.30 -9.08 -18.48
CA PHE A 42 -2.58 -10.17 -17.54
C PHE A 42 -2.16 -9.80 -16.11
N TYR A 43 -0.89 -9.45 -15.88
CA TYR A 43 -0.41 -9.10 -14.54
C TYR A 43 -1.09 -7.85 -13.99
N GLN A 44 -1.36 -6.83 -14.82
CA GLN A 44 -2.11 -5.66 -14.39
C GLN A 44 -3.48 -6.03 -13.85
N LYS A 45 -4.22 -6.90 -14.57
CA LYS A 45 -5.53 -7.39 -14.13
C LYS A 45 -5.42 -8.15 -12.81
N THR A 46 -4.45 -9.07 -12.70
CA THR A 46 -4.18 -9.81 -11.46
C THR A 46 -3.89 -8.87 -10.30
N PHE A 47 -3.03 -7.86 -10.50
CA PHE A 47 -2.70 -6.90 -9.45
C PHE A 47 -3.90 -6.06 -9.04
N LYS A 48 -4.76 -5.67 -9.99
CA LYS A 48 -5.98 -4.91 -9.71
C LYS A 48 -6.97 -5.72 -8.89
N GLU A 49 -7.18 -6.98 -9.24
CA GLU A 49 -8.05 -7.90 -8.48
C GLU A 49 -7.52 -8.11 -7.06
N LEU A 50 -6.22 -8.34 -6.93
CA LEU A 50 -5.57 -8.53 -5.64
C LEU A 50 -5.56 -7.24 -4.80
N ALA A 51 -5.26 -6.09 -5.38
CA ALA A 51 -5.34 -4.80 -4.71
C ALA A 51 -6.76 -4.51 -4.21
N SER A 52 -7.78 -4.81 -5.03
CA SER A 52 -9.18 -4.62 -4.67
C SER A 52 -9.55 -5.50 -3.49
N PHE A 53 -9.15 -6.78 -3.52
CA PHE A 53 -9.35 -7.69 -2.40
C PHE A 53 -8.64 -7.20 -1.12
N LEU A 54 -7.36 -6.85 -1.19
CA LEU A 54 -6.61 -6.37 -0.02
C LEU A 54 -7.21 -5.09 0.56
N ILE A 55 -7.53 -4.11 -0.28
CA ILE A 55 -8.06 -2.82 0.16
C ILE A 55 -9.48 -2.94 0.73
N LEU A 56 -10.35 -3.72 0.08
CA LEU A 56 -11.79 -3.73 0.40
C LEU A 56 -12.19 -4.86 1.36
N ASN A 57 -11.43 -5.96 1.39
CA ASN A 57 -11.84 -7.19 2.07
C ASN A 57 -10.87 -7.67 3.15
N THR A 58 -9.84 -6.89 3.48
CA THR A 58 -8.91 -7.27 4.56
C THR A 58 -8.81 -6.19 5.64
N ARG A 59 -8.28 -6.61 6.79
CA ARG A 59 -7.93 -5.77 7.94
C ARG A 59 -6.51 -6.06 8.36
N LEU A 60 -5.72 -5.00 8.56
CA LEU A 60 -4.39 -5.06 9.14
C LEU A 60 -4.50 -4.85 10.65
N HIS A 61 -4.21 -5.90 11.40
CA HIS A 61 -4.08 -5.86 12.85
C HIS A 61 -2.65 -5.56 13.23
N VAL A 62 -2.46 -4.63 14.15
CA VAL A 62 -1.17 -4.36 14.79
C VAL A 62 -1.38 -4.32 16.32
N PRO A 63 -0.31 -4.43 17.13
CA PRO A 63 -0.45 -4.43 18.59
C PRO A 63 -1.11 -3.16 19.12
N GLN A 64 -1.53 -3.19 20.40
CA GLN A 64 -2.31 -2.13 21.04
C GLN A 64 -3.76 -2.00 20.50
N ASN A 65 -4.35 -3.12 20.04
CA ASN A 65 -5.72 -3.21 19.53
C ASN A 65 -6.00 -2.22 18.38
N ARG A 66 -4.99 -1.96 17.55
CA ARG A 66 -5.12 -1.06 16.41
C ARG A 66 -5.40 -1.85 15.15
N ILE A 67 -6.41 -1.39 14.43
CA ILE A 67 -6.86 -1.99 13.18
C ILE A 67 -6.80 -0.94 12.09
N PHE A 68 -6.32 -1.34 10.92
CA PHE A 68 -6.24 -0.51 9.75
C PHE A 68 -6.84 -1.18 8.52
N THR A 69 -7.24 -0.36 7.55
CA THR A 69 -7.47 -0.78 6.17
C THR A 69 -6.37 -0.24 5.27
N PHE A 70 -6.06 -0.94 4.18
CA PHE A 70 -5.18 -0.42 3.15
C PHE A 70 -5.89 0.68 2.34
N VAL A 71 -5.15 1.69 1.93
CA VAL A 71 -5.67 2.81 1.12
C VAL A 71 -4.93 2.93 -0.20
N GLU A 72 -3.65 2.56 -0.23
CA GLU A 72 -2.77 2.70 -1.39
C GLU A 72 -1.69 1.61 -1.37
N LEU A 73 -1.57 0.88 -2.48
CA LEU A 73 -0.63 -0.22 -2.69
C LEU A 73 0.14 -0.04 -4.01
N GLU A 74 1.39 -0.50 -4.06
CA GLU A 74 2.18 -0.61 -5.29
C GLU A 74 2.72 -2.03 -5.48
N PHE A 75 2.63 -2.54 -6.71
CA PHE A 75 3.08 -3.89 -7.06
C PHE A 75 4.43 -3.86 -7.75
N TYR A 76 5.27 -4.83 -7.38
CA TYR A 76 6.59 -5.09 -7.96
C TYR A 76 6.71 -6.59 -8.19
N LEU A 77 6.96 -6.98 -9.44
CA LEU A 77 7.00 -8.38 -9.83
C LEU A 77 8.14 -8.66 -10.80
N LYS A 78 9.00 -9.60 -10.45
CA LYS A 78 10.02 -10.14 -11.33
C LYS A 78 9.76 -11.63 -11.57
N ASP A 79 9.30 -11.93 -12.78
CA ASP A 79 9.04 -13.25 -13.33
C ASP A 79 9.80 -13.40 -14.65
N GLU A 80 11.10 -13.69 -14.55
CA GLU A 80 12.02 -13.75 -15.70
C GLU A 80 11.65 -14.84 -16.70
N LYS A 81 11.07 -15.96 -16.22
CA LYS A 81 10.67 -17.09 -17.09
C LYS A 81 9.59 -16.70 -18.09
N ASN A 82 8.80 -15.68 -17.74
CA ASN A 82 7.65 -15.22 -18.50
C ASN A 82 7.87 -13.78 -19.02
N ASP A 83 9.13 -13.37 -19.18
CA ASP A 83 9.52 -12.05 -19.70
C ASP A 83 8.93 -10.84 -18.93
N HIS A 84 8.46 -11.05 -17.70
CA HIS A 84 8.02 -9.97 -16.82
C HIS A 84 9.13 -9.61 -15.83
N CYS A 85 10.23 -9.03 -16.34
CA CYS A 85 11.36 -8.59 -15.54
C CYS A 85 11.25 -7.11 -15.13
N ASP A 86 10.39 -6.80 -14.14
CA ASP A 86 10.25 -5.43 -13.65
C ASP A 86 11.54 -4.94 -12.96
N SER A 87 12.22 -4.02 -13.63
CA SER A 87 13.50 -3.42 -13.25
C SER A 87 13.48 -2.61 -11.95
N TYR A 88 12.30 -2.35 -11.38
CA TYR A 88 12.14 -1.64 -10.11
C TYR A 88 11.91 -2.56 -8.92
N THR A 89 11.78 -3.87 -9.14
CA THR A 89 11.64 -4.86 -8.07
C THR A 89 12.94 -4.97 -7.28
N HIS A 90 12.84 -5.16 -5.96
CA HIS A 90 14.02 -5.39 -5.12
C HIS A 90 14.73 -6.70 -5.49
N GLY A 91 13.99 -7.74 -5.85
CA GLY A 91 14.54 -9.05 -6.22
C GLY A 91 15.22 -9.74 -5.04
N HIS A 92 14.81 -9.42 -3.81
CA HIS A 92 15.37 -10.01 -2.61
C HIS A 92 14.84 -11.44 -2.41
N GLU A 93 15.64 -12.36 -1.88
CA GLU A 93 15.25 -13.77 -1.72
C GLU A 93 13.98 -13.97 -0.88
N GLN A 94 13.71 -13.07 0.06
CA GLN A 94 12.44 -13.08 0.81
C GLN A 94 11.23 -12.78 -0.06
N GLN A 95 11.37 -12.03 -1.15
CA GLN A 95 10.26 -11.79 -2.09
C GLN A 95 9.89 -13.04 -2.92
N LEU A 96 10.62 -14.17 -2.77
CA LEU A 96 10.21 -15.47 -3.29
C LEU A 96 9.15 -16.17 -2.41
N THR A 97 8.88 -15.64 -1.21
CA THR A 97 7.90 -16.21 -0.29
C THR A 97 6.50 -15.64 -0.55
N LEU A 98 5.51 -16.32 0.00
CA LEU A 98 4.11 -15.93 -0.02
C LEU A 98 3.69 -15.66 1.43
N GLY A 99 3.04 -14.53 1.68
CA GLY A 99 2.39 -14.28 2.96
C GLY A 99 3.31 -13.76 4.07
N GLU A 100 4.47 -13.18 3.74
CA GLU A 100 5.42 -12.62 4.71
C GLU A 100 5.60 -11.11 4.58
N TRP A 101 5.91 -10.45 5.70
CA TRP A 101 6.33 -9.06 5.71
C TRP A 101 7.77 -8.94 5.21
N TYR A 102 7.97 -8.14 4.17
CA TYR A 102 9.31 -7.78 3.68
C TYR A 102 9.59 -6.30 3.93
N PHE A 103 10.37 -6.00 4.98
CA PHE A 103 10.89 -4.65 5.17
C PHE A 103 12.03 -4.38 4.19
N HIS A 104 12.08 -3.18 3.61
CA HIS A 104 13.10 -2.86 2.62
C HIS A 104 14.52 -2.97 3.18
N HIS A 105 15.42 -3.60 2.44
CA HIS A 105 16.80 -3.83 2.87
C HIS A 105 17.82 -2.81 2.33
N VAL A 106 18.92 -2.68 3.07
CA VAL A 106 20.22 -2.15 2.63
C VAL A 106 21.18 -3.33 2.56
N GLY A 107 21.67 -3.64 1.35
CA GLY A 107 22.43 -4.86 1.12
C GLY A 107 21.57 -6.10 1.35
N LYS A 108 22.20 -7.21 1.74
CA LYS A 108 21.52 -8.51 1.95
C LYS A 108 20.91 -8.71 3.34
N VAL A 109 21.40 -7.98 4.35
CA VAL A 109 21.13 -8.31 5.76
C VAL A 109 20.63 -7.12 6.57
N GLY A 110 20.86 -5.88 6.09
CA GLY A 110 20.45 -4.68 6.82
C GLY A 110 19.06 -4.22 6.41
N TYR A 111 18.32 -3.61 7.34
CA TYR A 111 17.08 -2.91 7.01
C TYR A 111 17.34 -1.44 6.66
N ARG A 112 16.52 -0.87 5.76
CA ARG A 112 16.56 0.57 5.48
C ARG A 112 16.13 1.36 6.70
N GLY A 113 16.93 2.36 7.07
CA GLY A 113 16.58 3.37 8.06
C GLY A 113 16.12 4.69 7.43
N GLY A 114 15.85 5.67 8.30
CA GLY A 114 15.49 7.04 7.88
C GLY A 114 14.21 7.10 7.04
N SER A 115 14.15 8.04 6.09
CA SER A 115 12.96 8.27 5.23
C SER A 115 12.77 7.25 4.11
N ARG A 116 13.70 6.28 3.96
CA ARG A 116 13.70 5.25 2.90
C ARG A 116 13.16 3.91 3.37
N LYS A 117 12.49 3.88 4.51
CA LYS A 117 11.75 2.71 5.01
C LYS A 117 10.54 2.42 4.13
N GLY A 118 10.29 1.14 3.93
CA GLY A 118 9.10 0.60 3.28
C GLY A 118 8.88 -0.82 3.75
N VAL A 119 7.65 -1.30 3.57
CA VAL A 119 7.26 -2.67 3.89
C VAL A 119 6.37 -3.19 2.78
N ASP A 120 6.67 -4.39 2.32
CA ASP A 120 5.92 -5.09 1.29
C ASP A 120 5.21 -6.31 1.90
N LEU A 121 4.08 -6.67 1.31
CA LEU A 121 3.50 -8.02 1.43
C LEU A 121 4.14 -8.90 0.36
N THR A 122 4.77 -10.02 0.74
CA THR A 122 5.32 -10.95 -0.25
C THR A 122 4.22 -11.79 -0.89
N PHE A 123 4.30 -11.93 -2.21
CA PHE A 123 3.38 -12.72 -3.02
C PHE A 123 4.09 -13.52 -4.12
N GLY A 124 5.37 -13.81 -3.89
CA GLY A 124 6.21 -14.55 -4.83
C GLY A 124 5.99 -16.05 -4.79
N SER A 125 6.83 -16.76 -5.53
CA SER A 125 6.84 -18.22 -5.58
C SER A 125 8.25 -18.74 -5.82
N ARG A 126 8.82 -19.42 -4.82
CA ARG A 126 10.13 -20.07 -4.93
C ARG A 126 10.14 -21.16 -6.00
N GLU A 127 9.09 -21.97 -6.07
CA GLU A 127 8.93 -23.04 -7.06
C GLU A 127 8.97 -22.48 -8.49
N ARG A 128 8.23 -21.40 -8.75
CA ARG A 128 8.22 -20.77 -10.07
C ARG A 128 9.38 -19.80 -10.30
N ASN A 129 10.18 -19.49 -9.27
CA ASN A 129 11.22 -18.46 -9.27
C ASN A 129 10.70 -17.05 -9.58
N ILE A 130 9.62 -16.67 -8.89
CA ILE A 130 8.95 -15.37 -9.04
C ILE A 130 9.16 -14.54 -7.78
N TYR A 131 9.69 -13.34 -7.93
CA TYR A 131 9.85 -12.39 -6.84
C TYR A 131 8.68 -11.40 -6.86
N GLY A 132 7.89 -11.36 -5.79
CA GLY A 132 6.73 -10.49 -5.67
C GLY A 132 6.72 -9.71 -4.36
N GLY A 133 6.59 -8.38 -4.44
CA GLY A 133 6.35 -7.49 -3.31
C GLY A 133 5.24 -6.48 -3.57
N ILE A 134 4.30 -6.36 -2.62
CA ILE A 134 3.25 -5.35 -2.62
C ILE A 134 3.58 -4.28 -1.58
N LEU A 135 4.16 -3.16 -2.00
CA LEU A 135 4.51 -2.05 -1.13
C LEU A 135 3.25 -1.42 -0.54
N VAL A 136 3.18 -1.41 0.79
CA VAL A 136 2.13 -0.70 1.52
C VAL A 136 2.49 0.79 1.60
N ARG A 137 1.72 1.62 0.91
CA ARG A 137 1.98 3.07 0.87
C ARG A 137 1.20 3.83 1.89
N SER A 138 -0.08 3.49 2.04
CA SER A 138 -0.98 4.23 2.90
C SER A 138 -1.98 3.30 3.57
N ILE A 139 -2.25 3.56 4.84
CA ILE A 139 -3.23 2.84 5.66
C ILE A 139 -4.16 3.84 6.34
N LYS A 140 -5.39 3.42 6.63
CA LYS A 140 -6.39 4.21 7.35
C LYS A 140 -6.75 3.51 8.64
N ASP A 141 -6.63 4.23 9.75
CA ASP A 141 -7.03 3.73 11.07
C ASP A 141 -8.55 3.53 11.09
N TYR A 142 -8.96 2.31 11.45
CA TYR A 142 -10.35 1.86 11.34
C TYR A 142 -11.30 2.68 12.22
N TRP A 143 -10.83 3.09 13.40
CA TRP A 143 -11.64 3.78 14.40
C TRP A 143 -11.67 5.29 14.17
N SER A 144 -10.49 5.88 14.03
CA SER A 144 -10.35 7.35 13.95
C SER A 144 -10.52 7.89 12.53
N ASN A 145 -10.57 7.01 11.52
CA ASN A 145 -10.54 7.35 10.10
C ASN A 145 -9.29 8.15 9.65
N GLN A 146 -8.27 8.28 10.51
CA GLN A 146 -7.05 8.99 10.18
C GLN A 146 -6.21 8.20 9.17
N ILE A 147 -5.63 8.92 8.22
CA ILE A 147 -4.78 8.32 7.18
C ILE A 147 -3.31 8.51 7.52
N VAL A 148 -2.58 7.40 7.52
CA VAL A 148 -1.13 7.36 7.52
C VAL A 148 -0.68 7.21 6.07
N GLU A 149 -0.11 8.27 5.51
CA GLU A 149 0.32 8.32 4.11
C GLU A 149 1.85 8.33 3.99
N GLY A 150 2.38 7.34 3.29
CA GLY A 150 3.80 7.19 2.97
C GLY A 150 4.39 5.90 3.55
N PRO A 151 5.13 5.10 2.76
CA PRO A 151 5.68 3.82 3.21
C PRO A 151 6.49 3.90 4.51
N CYS A 152 7.31 4.95 4.64
CA CYS A 152 8.08 5.16 5.86
C CYS A 152 7.19 5.38 7.09
N LEU A 153 6.07 6.11 6.95
CA LEU A 153 5.17 6.37 8.07
C LEU A 153 4.33 5.15 8.42
N VAL A 154 4.01 4.30 7.45
CA VAL A 154 3.41 2.98 7.70
C VAL A 154 4.35 2.13 8.57
N VAL A 155 5.63 2.03 8.20
CA VAL A 155 6.63 1.32 9.00
C VAL A 155 6.78 1.93 10.40
N GLU A 156 6.83 3.26 10.51
CA GLU A 156 6.86 3.94 11.81
C GLU A 156 5.64 3.61 12.66
N THR A 157 4.45 3.52 12.06
CA THR A 157 3.20 3.18 12.77
C THR A 157 3.23 1.75 13.30
N ILE A 158 3.81 0.82 12.55
CA ILE A 158 4.01 -0.56 12.99
C ILE A 158 5.03 -0.61 14.14
N LEU A 159 6.20 0.00 13.96
CA LEU A 159 7.25 0.07 14.98
C LEU A 159 6.76 0.66 16.30
N ASP A 160 5.96 1.72 16.20
CA ASP A 160 5.38 2.43 17.32
C ASP A 160 4.39 1.55 18.10
N SER A 161 3.48 0.88 17.38
CA SER A 161 2.53 -0.07 17.96
C SER A 161 3.24 -1.26 18.63
N CYS A 162 4.35 -1.73 18.04
CA CYS A 162 5.17 -2.79 18.62
C CYS A 162 6.10 -2.32 19.77
N GLY A 163 6.30 -1.02 19.97
CA GLY A 163 7.20 -0.48 21.01
C GLY A 163 8.68 -0.38 20.61
N TYR A 164 9.01 -0.45 19.32
CA TYR A 164 10.38 -0.50 18.78
C TYR A 164 10.79 0.75 18.00
N ARG A 165 9.94 1.78 17.92
CA ARG A 165 10.25 3.03 17.20
C ARG A 165 11.53 3.73 17.68
N GLN A 166 11.74 3.77 18.99
CA GLN A 166 12.94 4.35 19.62
C GLN A 166 13.89 3.27 20.18
N ASN A 167 13.45 2.00 20.16
CA ASN A 167 14.14 0.88 20.82
C ASN A 167 14.67 -0.10 19.76
N GLY A 168 15.66 0.30 18.95
CA GLY A 168 16.33 -0.60 18.00
C GLY A 168 15.68 -0.74 16.61
N GLY A 169 14.45 -0.26 16.41
CA GLY A 169 13.85 -0.16 15.07
C GLY A 169 13.43 -1.50 14.47
N ILE A 170 13.50 -1.61 13.14
CA ILE A 170 13.00 -2.78 12.39
C ILE A 170 13.73 -4.06 12.81
N LYS A 171 15.05 -3.99 12.95
CA LYS A 171 15.88 -5.15 13.28
C LYS A 171 15.44 -5.76 14.61
N GLU A 172 15.43 -4.96 15.66
CA GLU A 172 15.06 -5.41 17.01
C GLU A 172 13.61 -5.91 17.05
N MET A 173 12.68 -5.23 16.37
CA MET A 173 11.29 -5.68 16.27
C MET A 173 11.20 -7.07 15.63
N VAL A 174 11.87 -7.31 14.49
CA VAL A 174 11.80 -8.59 13.79
C VAL A 174 12.48 -9.70 14.59
N GLU A 175 13.69 -9.44 15.10
CA GLU A 175 14.48 -10.46 15.78
C GLU A 175 13.93 -10.80 17.18
N VAL A 176 13.47 -9.80 17.93
CA VAL A 176 13.04 -9.96 19.33
C VAL A 176 11.53 -10.05 19.46
N CYS A 177 10.78 -9.08 18.92
CA CYS A 177 9.33 -9.05 19.10
C CYS A 177 8.62 -10.14 18.29
N TRP A 178 9.13 -10.41 17.08
CA TRP A 178 8.53 -11.36 16.16
C TRP A 178 9.30 -12.68 16.11
N GLU A 179 10.44 -12.81 16.81
CA GLU A 179 11.25 -14.04 16.84
C GLU A 179 11.62 -14.55 15.44
N ASN A 180 11.91 -13.63 14.51
CA ASN A 180 12.14 -13.88 13.08
C ASN A 180 10.95 -14.49 12.32
N LYS A 181 9.76 -14.52 12.92
CA LYS A 181 8.52 -14.90 12.25
C LYS A 181 8.00 -13.72 11.44
N LEU A 182 7.92 -13.87 10.11
CA LEU A 182 7.53 -12.78 9.20
C LEU A 182 6.13 -12.97 8.62
N GLY A 183 5.53 -14.14 8.79
CA GLY A 183 4.22 -14.49 8.24
C GLY A 183 3.11 -13.61 8.81
N PHE A 184 2.28 -13.05 7.92
CA PHE A 184 1.14 -12.20 8.27
C PHE A 184 -0.22 -12.91 8.14
N ILE A 185 -0.21 -14.20 7.81
CA ILE A 185 -1.40 -15.04 7.68
C ILE A 185 -1.33 -16.11 8.77
N LYS A 186 -2.41 -16.25 9.55
CA LYS A 186 -2.48 -17.10 10.74
C LYS A 186 -2.13 -18.57 10.47
N ASP A 187 -2.52 -19.08 9.31
CA ASP A 187 -2.35 -20.49 8.96
C ASP A 187 -0.97 -20.83 8.41
N LEU A 188 -0.10 -19.84 8.19
CA LEU A 188 1.25 -20.10 7.71
C LEU A 188 2.18 -20.45 8.90
N PRO A 189 3.09 -21.43 8.74
CA PRO A 189 4.01 -21.83 9.80
C PRO A 189 4.85 -20.68 10.38
N ASN A 190 5.09 -19.65 9.57
CA ASN A 190 5.89 -18.48 9.96
C ASN A 190 5.06 -17.34 10.57
N PHE A 191 3.83 -17.60 11.03
CA PHE A 191 2.93 -16.57 11.55
C PHE A 191 3.52 -15.84 12.78
N ASN A 192 3.56 -14.51 12.72
CA ASN A 192 4.17 -13.70 13.77
C ASN A 192 3.22 -13.38 14.94
N GLY A 193 1.90 -13.47 14.74
CA GLY A 193 0.90 -13.24 15.79
C GLY A 193 0.78 -11.81 16.34
N LYS A 194 1.55 -10.85 15.83
CA LYS A 194 1.57 -9.46 16.29
C LYS A 194 1.01 -8.50 15.24
N VAL A 195 1.46 -8.64 14.00
CA VAL A 195 1.11 -7.80 12.85
C VAL A 195 0.65 -8.69 11.72
N PHE A 196 -0.65 -8.72 11.46
CA PHE A 196 -1.25 -9.73 10.59
C PHE A 196 -2.50 -9.25 9.88
N LEU A 197 -2.89 -9.99 8.84
CA LEU A 197 -4.09 -9.73 8.07
C LEU A 197 -5.21 -10.70 8.46
N THR A 198 -6.43 -10.18 8.51
CA THR A 198 -7.65 -11.00 8.53
C THR A 198 -8.58 -10.59 7.42
N MET A 199 -9.48 -11.49 7.05
CA MET A 199 -10.64 -11.12 6.25
C MET A 199 -11.54 -10.17 7.03
N ASP A 200 -12.18 -9.26 6.30
CA ASP A 200 -13.24 -8.42 6.81
C ASP A 200 -14.54 -9.23 6.88
N ASP A 201 -14.72 -9.98 7.95
CA ASP A 201 -16.00 -10.65 8.27
C ASP A 201 -16.89 -9.68 9.07
N GLU A 202 -18.09 -9.44 8.54
CA GLU A 202 -19.13 -8.59 9.14
C GLU A 202 -19.54 -9.06 10.55
N ASN A 203 -19.25 -10.32 10.90
CA ASN A 203 -19.49 -10.89 12.22
C ASN A 203 -18.37 -10.60 13.23
N THR A 204 -17.22 -10.06 12.82
CA THR A 204 -16.13 -9.74 13.73
C THR A 204 -16.47 -8.46 14.50
N LYS A 205 -17.19 -8.61 15.61
CA LYS A 205 -17.37 -7.53 16.59
C LYS A 205 -16.01 -7.22 17.23
N VAL A 206 -15.21 -6.38 16.59
CA VAL A 206 -14.05 -5.79 17.26
C VAL A 206 -14.57 -4.68 18.15
N GLU A 207 -14.32 -4.76 19.45
CA GLU A 207 -14.61 -3.64 20.34
C GLU A 207 -13.57 -2.54 20.14
N PRO A 208 -13.98 -1.26 20.12
CA PRO A 208 -13.03 -0.17 20.04
C PRO A 208 -12.04 -0.29 21.21
N PRO A 209 -10.75 -0.01 21.00
CA PRO A 209 -9.78 -0.05 22.09
C PRO A 209 -10.26 0.83 23.24
N GLU A 210 -10.16 0.33 24.48
CA GLU A 210 -10.32 1.20 25.66
C GLU A 210 -9.44 2.44 25.46
N PRO A 211 -9.86 3.64 25.89
CA PRO A 211 -9.14 4.88 25.63
C PRO A 211 -7.78 4.88 26.36
N ALA A 212 -6.80 4.19 25.77
CA ALA A 212 -5.44 4.07 26.23
C ALA A 212 -4.75 5.40 25.93
N ASN A 213 -4.95 6.37 26.83
CA ASN A 213 -4.20 7.62 26.92
C ASN A 213 -3.84 8.25 25.55
N THR A 214 -4.78 8.19 24.60
CA THR A 214 -4.58 8.58 23.20
C THR A 214 -4.24 10.08 23.09
N ARG A 215 -4.52 10.84 24.17
CA ARG A 215 -4.08 12.22 24.42
C ARG A 215 -2.57 12.45 24.25
N ARG A 216 -1.71 11.46 24.46
CA ARG A 216 -0.25 11.62 24.31
C ARG A 216 0.19 11.66 22.84
N TRP A 217 -0.53 10.98 21.95
CA TRP A 217 -0.21 10.87 20.52
C TRP A 217 -0.64 12.12 19.73
N TYR A 218 -1.77 12.72 20.08
CA TYR A 218 -2.37 13.80 19.30
C TYR A 218 -1.78 15.20 19.54
N LYS A 219 -0.85 15.39 20.49
CA LYS A 219 -0.36 16.72 20.92
C LYS A 219 1.05 17.12 20.49
N ARG A 220 1.86 16.26 19.87
CA ARG A 220 3.23 16.66 19.49
C ARG A 220 3.28 17.30 18.10
N ARG A 221 2.71 18.51 17.99
CA ARG A 221 3.21 19.57 17.11
C ARG A 221 3.18 20.92 17.84
N LYS A 222 4.40 21.42 18.07
CA LYS A 222 4.85 22.81 18.18
C LYS A 222 4.79 23.58 19.52
N VAL A 223 6.01 23.98 19.89
CA VAL A 223 6.49 25.32 20.31
C VAL A 223 6.52 25.61 21.82
N ASP A 224 7.64 26.20 22.19
CA ASP A 224 8.19 26.50 23.50
C ASP A 224 7.27 27.35 24.41
N ASP A 225 7.59 27.28 25.69
CA ASP A 225 6.84 27.75 26.85
C ASP A 225 6.42 29.22 26.79
N VAL A 226 5.11 29.47 26.93
CA VAL A 226 4.54 30.72 27.41
C VAL A 226 3.42 30.37 28.41
N GLU A 227 3.51 30.87 29.65
CA GLU A 227 2.50 30.65 30.69
C GLU A 227 1.16 31.29 30.28
N VAL A 228 0.09 30.49 30.26
CA VAL A 228 -1.28 30.93 29.92
C VAL A 228 -2.18 30.86 31.17
N PRO A 229 -3.03 31.88 31.46
CA PRO A 229 -3.82 31.95 32.70
C PRO A 229 -4.86 30.82 32.92
N LEU A 230 -5.13 30.47 34.19
CA LEU A 230 -6.08 29.42 34.63
C LEU A 230 -7.49 29.50 34.02
N SER A 231 -7.97 30.69 33.64
CA SER A 231 -9.27 30.89 33.00
C SER A 231 -9.35 30.26 31.60
N TYR A 232 -8.22 30.15 30.90
CA TYR A 232 -8.07 29.44 29.63
C TYR A 232 -8.27 27.93 29.80
N TYR A 233 -7.73 27.34 30.87
CA TYR A 233 -7.88 25.91 31.16
C TYR A 233 -9.32 25.51 31.45
N LYS A 234 -10.09 26.37 32.14
CA LYS A 234 -11.51 26.13 32.41
C LYS A 234 -12.35 26.16 31.12
N ARG A 235 -12.09 27.13 30.23
CA ARG A 235 -12.73 27.24 28.91
C ARG A 235 -12.34 26.09 27.97
N LYS A 236 -11.08 25.65 28.02
CA LYS A 236 -10.55 24.50 27.27
C LYS A 236 -11.16 23.18 27.74
N LYS A 237 -11.36 23.00 29.05
CA LYS A 237 -12.00 21.80 29.62
C LYS A 237 -13.47 21.67 29.18
N LEU A 238 -14.21 22.77 29.14
CA LEU A 238 -15.59 22.79 28.64
C LEU A 238 -15.68 22.49 27.14
N LYS A 239 -14.80 23.10 26.32
CA LYS A 239 -14.70 22.75 24.89
C LYS A 239 -14.33 21.29 24.66
N LEU A 240 -13.42 20.74 25.45
CA LEU A 240 -13.04 19.33 25.38
C LEU A 240 -14.20 18.40 25.74
N GLN A 241 -15.04 18.76 26.70
CA GLN A 241 -16.24 17.99 27.05
C GLN A 241 -17.33 18.06 25.98
N GLU A 242 -17.46 19.18 25.27
CA GLU A 242 -18.35 19.30 24.10
C GLU A 242 -17.82 18.52 22.89
N GLU A 243 -16.50 18.54 22.66
CA GLU A 243 -15.82 17.73 21.64
C GLU A 243 -15.93 16.23 21.94
N GLU A 244 -15.76 15.82 23.21
CA GLU A 244 -15.95 14.43 23.64
C GLU A 244 -17.39 13.97 23.40
N LYS A 245 -18.40 14.81 23.68
CA LYS A 245 -19.81 14.51 23.37
C LYS A 245 -20.08 14.43 21.86
N LYS A 246 -19.41 15.26 21.04
CA LYS A 246 -19.48 15.17 19.57
C LYS A 246 -18.85 13.87 19.06
N VAL A 247 -17.68 13.50 19.56
CA VAL A 247 -16.97 12.27 19.21
C VAL A 247 -17.77 11.04 19.62
N GLN A 248 -18.37 11.02 20.82
CA GLN A 248 -19.26 9.94 21.25
C GLN A 248 -20.47 9.80 20.30
N LYS A 249 -21.04 10.93 19.87
CA LYS A 249 -22.20 10.97 18.97
C LYS A 249 -21.84 10.51 17.55
N GLU A 250 -20.67 10.87 17.04
CA GLU A 250 -20.12 10.36 15.77
C GLU A 250 -19.79 8.87 15.84
N LEU A 251 -19.22 8.39 16.95
CA LEU A 251 -18.97 6.96 17.20
C LEU A 251 -20.26 6.14 17.22
N THR A 252 -21.34 6.68 17.80
CA THR A 252 -22.67 6.01 17.77
C THR A 252 -23.32 6.04 16.39
N TRP A 253 -23.10 7.09 15.58
CA TRP A 253 -23.67 7.22 14.24
C TRP A 253 -22.92 6.32 13.22
N ASN A 254 -21.62 6.15 13.38
CA ASN A 254 -20.81 5.25 12.54
C ASN A 254 -21.10 3.75 12.78
N ARG A 255 -21.84 3.41 13.85
CA ARG A 255 -22.31 2.04 14.11
C ARG A 255 -23.37 1.58 13.10
N SER A 256 -24.01 2.52 12.39
CA SER A 256 -25.04 2.27 11.37
C SER A 256 -24.53 2.32 9.92
N SER A 257 -23.23 2.46 9.69
CA SER A 257 -22.66 2.67 8.35
C SER A 257 -21.63 1.61 7.97
N PHE A 258 -21.99 0.33 8.03
CA PHE A 258 -21.15 -0.74 7.49
C PHE A 258 -21.78 -1.40 6.29
N ASN A 259 -21.72 -0.67 5.17
CA ASN A 259 -21.62 -1.28 3.85
C ASN A 259 -20.58 -0.50 3.01
N LEU A 260 -19.33 -0.44 3.49
CA LEU A 260 -18.21 0.17 2.78
C LEU A 260 -17.88 -0.55 1.45
N LYS A 261 -18.33 -1.80 1.28
CA LYS A 261 -17.95 -2.67 0.17
C LYS A 261 -18.49 -2.21 -1.19
N SER A 262 -19.57 -1.42 -1.24
CA SER A 262 -20.20 -0.99 -2.51
C SER A 262 -19.87 0.44 -2.96
N THR A 263 -19.11 1.23 -2.20
CA THR A 263 -18.93 2.68 -2.46
C THR A 263 -17.54 3.07 -2.94
N TYR A 264 -16.51 2.26 -2.69
CA TYR A 264 -15.15 2.60 -3.11
C TYR A 264 -14.79 2.01 -4.46
N VAL A 265 -14.39 2.89 -5.39
CA VAL A 265 -13.77 2.51 -6.66
C VAL A 265 -12.26 2.44 -6.45
N VAL A 266 -11.65 1.33 -6.87
CA VAL A 266 -10.19 1.17 -6.87
C VAL A 266 -9.63 1.75 -8.17
N TYR A 267 -8.94 2.87 -8.04
CA TYR A 267 -8.28 3.55 -9.15
C TYR A 267 -6.87 3.01 -9.34
N GLU A 268 -6.31 3.18 -10.54
CA GLU A 268 -4.95 2.75 -10.86
C GLU A 268 -4.13 3.88 -11.51
N SER A 269 -2.81 3.83 -11.34
CA SER A 269 -1.89 4.79 -11.95
C SER A 269 -0.47 4.22 -12.02
N PRO A 270 0.46 4.89 -12.71
CA PRO A 270 1.88 4.61 -12.55
C PRO A 270 2.36 4.77 -11.10
N ARG A 271 3.40 4.03 -10.76
CA ARG A 271 4.00 4.01 -9.41
C ARG A 271 4.75 5.31 -9.09
N VAL A 272 4.84 5.64 -7.81
CA VAL A 272 5.43 6.87 -7.30
C VAL A 272 6.90 6.68 -6.96
N GLY A 273 7.73 7.61 -7.43
CA GLY A 273 9.15 7.66 -7.08
C GLY A 273 10.06 6.81 -7.97
N LEU A 274 9.50 6.19 -9.02
CA LEU A 274 10.27 5.57 -10.09
C LEU A 274 10.88 6.66 -10.98
N THR A 275 12.13 6.48 -11.37
CA THR A 275 12.88 7.47 -12.15
C THR A 275 13.81 6.80 -13.16
N LEU A 276 14.21 7.55 -14.19
CA LEU A 276 15.25 7.18 -15.16
C LEU A 276 16.64 7.70 -14.75
N SER A 277 16.86 8.05 -13.47
CA SER A 277 18.15 8.57 -13.03
C SER A 277 19.23 7.48 -12.93
N ASN A 278 18.82 6.23 -12.71
CA ASN A 278 19.72 5.11 -12.59
C ASN A 278 19.88 4.46 -13.96
N ALA A 279 21.14 4.26 -14.37
CA ALA A 279 21.46 3.56 -15.61
C ALA A 279 21.38 2.03 -15.51
N PHE A 280 21.19 1.50 -14.29
CA PHE A 280 21.11 0.07 -14.02
C PHE A 280 19.74 -0.35 -13.41
N PRO A 281 19.09 -1.42 -13.92
CA PRO A 281 19.39 -2.05 -15.21
C PRO A 281 19.17 -1.03 -16.35
N THR A 282 19.41 -1.40 -17.61
CA THR A 282 19.42 -0.48 -18.75
C THR A 282 18.20 0.44 -18.76
N HIS A 283 18.35 1.66 -19.29
CA HIS A 283 17.22 2.59 -19.38
C HIS A 283 16.04 2.00 -20.14
N GLU A 284 16.28 1.21 -21.19
CA GLU A 284 15.26 0.45 -21.92
C GLU A 284 14.45 -0.48 -21.02
N ALA A 285 15.12 -1.31 -20.21
CA ALA A 285 14.45 -2.17 -19.23
C ALA A 285 13.65 -1.35 -18.21
N ARG A 286 14.05 -0.10 -17.91
CA ARG A 286 13.33 0.81 -17.03
C ARG A 286 12.12 1.48 -17.70
N LEU A 287 12.24 1.79 -18.99
CA LEU A 287 11.15 2.37 -19.80
C LEU A 287 9.96 1.42 -19.88
N ASN A 288 10.21 0.11 -19.96
CA ASN A 288 9.17 -0.92 -20.01
C ASN A 288 8.23 -0.92 -18.79
N TYR A 289 8.68 -0.44 -17.62
CA TYR A 289 7.93 -0.58 -16.36
C TYR A 289 7.57 0.74 -15.66
N ILE A 290 8.17 1.86 -16.05
CA ILE A 290 8.01 3.14 -15.33
C ILE A 290 6.59 3.72 -15.44
N LEU A 291 5.89 3.48 -16.55
CA LEU A 291 4.52 3.93 -16.77
C LEU A 291 3.46 2.85 -16.54
N LYS A 292 3.84 1.64 -16.11
CA LYS A 292 2.87 0.57 -15.86
C LYS A 292 1.97 0.93 -14.68
N SER A 293 0.67 0.69 -14.84
CA SER A 293 -0.37 1.02 -13.87
C SER A 293 -0.42 0.05 -12.69
N TYR A 294 0.69 -0.08 -11.97
CA TYR A 294 0.88 -1.02 -10.86
C TYR A 294 0.75 -0.35 -9.49
N ARG A 295 0.08 0.80 -9.42
CA ARG A 295 -0.30 1.48 -8.18
C ARG A 295 -1.82 1.55 -8.08
N PHE A 296 -2.39 1.15 -6.95
CA PHE A 296 -3.83 1.08 -6.73
C PHE A 296 -4.23 1.84 -5.47
N PHE A 297 -5.34 2.58 -5.51
CA PHE A 297 -5.81 3.40 -4.39
C PHE A 297 -7.31 3.72 -4.44
N ILE A 298 -7.92 4.03 -3.28
CA ILE A 298 -9.37 4.31 -3.15
C ILE A 298 -9.71 5.76 -2.73
N LEU A 299 -8.71 6.57 -2.36
CA LEU A 299 -8.91 7.96 -1.90
C LEU A 299 -8.05 8.96 -2.69
N PRO A 300 -8.26 9.12 -4.02
CA PRO A 300 -7.44 9.96 -4.91
C PRO A 300 -7.21 11.38 -4.39
N HIS A 301 -8.27 12.01 -3.87
CA HIS A 301 -8.24 13.39 -3.39
C HIS A 301 -7.38 13.61 -2.13
N LEU A 302 -6.95 12.53 -1.46
CA LEU A 302 -6.12 12.60 -0.26
C LEU A 302 -4.64 12.30 -0.55
N LEU A 303 -4.28 12.00 -1.80
CA LEU A 303 -2.89 11.78 -2.21
C LEU A 303 -2.07 13.07 -2.09
N ARG A 304 -1.06 13.08 -1.22
CA ARG A 304 -0.05 14.15 -1.14
C ARG A 304 1.05 13.95 -2.16
N LYS A 305 1.41 12.70 -2.48
CA LYS A 305 2.43 12.35 -3.48
C LYS A 305 1.84 11.63 -4.69
N GLY A 306 2.50 11.77 -5.82
CA GLY A 306 2.12 11.05 -7.04
C GLY A 306 0.88 11.60 -7.74
N LYS A 307 0.60 12.90 -7.64
CA LYS A 307 -0.56 13.53 -8.26
C LYS A 307 -0.51 13.49 -9.79
N ALA A 308 0.65 13.73 -10.39
CA ALA A 308 0.82 13.66 -11.85
C ALA A 308 0.58 12.23 -12.38
N GLN A 309 1.07 11.22 -11.67
CA GLN A 309 0.79 9.81 -11.95
C GLN A 309 -0.72 9.53 -11.86
N ALA A 310 -1.38 10.01 -10.80
CA ALA A 310 -2.82 9.82 -10.64
C ALA A 310 -3.62 10.53 -11.75
N ILE A 311 -3.25 11.75 -12.13
CA ILE A 311 -3.84 12.45 -13.30
C ILE A 311 -3.68 11.60 -14.56
N LEU A 312 -2.47 11.10 -14.83
CA LEU A 312 -2.19 10.29 -16.01
C LEU A 312 -3.04 9.01 -16.03
N GLY A 313 -3.04 8.24 -14.93
CA GLY A 313 -3.79 6.99 -14.82
C GLY A 313 -5.31 7.19 -14.94
N LEU A 314 -5.86 8.21 -14.27
CA LEU A 314 -7.28 8.52 -14.36
C LEU A 314 -7.67 9.04 -15.75
N HIS A 315 -6.79 9.82 -16.40
CA HIS A 315 -7.00 10.26 -17.77
C HIS A 315 -7.01 9.08 -18.75
N ASP A 316 -6.12 8.09 -18.59
CA ASP A 316 -6.14 6.88 -19.41
C ASP A 316 -7.42 6.06 -19.22
N GLN A 317 -7.97 6.04 -17.99
CA GLN A 317 -9.20 5.31 -17.67
C GLN A 317 -10.47 5.99 -18.19
N PHE A 318 -10.56 7.32 -18.09
CA PHE A 318 -11.81 8.05 -18.32
C PHE A 318 -11.81 8.92 -19.55
N ASN A 319 -10.64 9.38 -20.01
CA ASN A 319 -10.48 10.34 -21.10
C ASN A 319 -11.37 11.60 -20.96
N ASP A 320 -11.62 12.03 -19.72
CA ASP A 320 -12.49 13.16 -19.38
C ASP A 320 -11.82 14.03 -18.29
N ILE A 321 -11.38 15.21 -18.69
CA ILE A 321 -10.69 16.18 -17.82
C ILE A 321 -11.56 16.60 -16.63
N GLY A 322 -12.86 16.82 -16.86
CA GLY A 322 -13.79 17.23 -15.82
C GLY A 322 -13.94 16.16 -14.75
N LYS A 323 -14.11 14.91 -15.20
CA LYS A 323 -14.20 13.74 -14.32
C LYS A 323 -12.91 13.49 -13.54
N VAL A 324 -11.74 13.61 -14.17
CA VAL A 324 -10.44 13.47 -13.48
C VAL A 324 -10.29 14.55 -12.40
N ALA A 325 -10.64 15.79 -12.71
CA ALA A 325 -10.58 16.90 -11.76
C ALA A 325 -11.53 16.70 -10.57
N GLU A 326 -12.74 16.20 -10.82
CA GLU A 326 -13.72 15.86 -9.80
C GLU A 326 -13.22 14.77 -8.85
N ILE A 327 -12.72 13.64 -9.38
CA ILE A 327 -12.21 12.50 -8.61
C ILE A 327 -11.04 12.92 -7.70
N LEU A 328 -10.12 13.73 -8.24
CA LEU A 328 -8.96 14.23 -7.49
C LEU A 328 -9.29 15.43 -6.59
N LYS A 329 -10.48 16.03 -6.72
CA LYS A 329 -10.88 17.30 -6.09
C LYS A 329 -9.85 18.41 -6.34
N VAL A 330 -9.45 18.59 -7.60
CA VAL A 330 -8.52 19.62 -8.04
C VAL A 330 -9.17 20.55 -9.06
N ASN A 331 -8.58 21.72 -9.26
CA ASN A 331 -9.00 22.62 -10.34
C ASN A 331 -8.75 21.95 -11.71
N GLN A 332 -9.73 22.01 -12.62
CA GLN A 332 -9.61 21.44 -13.98
C GLN A 332 -8.38 21.95 -14.73
N GLN A 333 -7.97 23.21 -14.52
CA GLN A 333 -6.77 23.78 -15.14
C GLN A 333 -5.50 23.02 -14.78
N ILE A 334 -5.43 22.45 -13.57
CA ILE A 334 -4.29 21.60 -13.18
C ILE A 334 -4.24 20.37 -14.08
N VAL A 335 -5.38 19.71 -14.30
CA VAL A 335 -5.45 18.53 -15.18
C VAL A 335 -5.09 18.93 -16.62
N ILE A 336 -5.67 20.02 -17.14
CA ILE A 336 -5.37 20.55 -18.49
C ILE A 336 -3.87 20.75 -18.67
N ASN A 337 -3.19 21.42 -17.74
CA ASN A 337 -1.75 21.68 -17.85
C ASN A 337 -0.93 20.38 -17.90
N HIS A 338 -1.28 19.37 -17.09
CA HIS A 338 -0.57 18.08 -17.11
C HIS A 338 -0.81 17.31 -18.41
N ILE A 339 -2.03 17.33 -18.95
CA ILE A 339 -2.36 16.67 -20.22
C ILE A 339 -1.75 17.40 -21.41
N GLN A 340 -1.62 18.73 -21.37
CA GLN A 340 -0.87 19.49 -22.39
C GLN A 340 0.60 19.07 -22.42
N GLU A 341 1.24 18.90 -21.25
CA GLU A 341 2.62 18.42 -21.17
C GLU A 341 2.76 16.97 -21.66
N LEU A 342 1.80 16.10 -21.33
CA LEU A 342 1.73 14.75 -21.89
C LEU A 342 1.67 14.77 -23.42
N SER A 343 0.77 15.57 -23.99
CA SER A 343 0.62 15.73 -25.44
C SER A 343 1.88 16.33 -26.09
N TRP A 344 2.53 17.28 -25.42
CA TRP A 344 3.80 17.83 -25.89
C TRP A 344 4.90 16.77 -25.90
N GLY A 345 4.97 15.94 -24.85
CA GLY A 345 5.84 14.77 -24.77
C GLY A 345 5.57 13.74 -25.87
N LEU A 346 4.31 13.48 -26.20
CA LEU A 346 3.95 12.55 -27.27
C LEU A 346 4.39 13.06 -28.65
N ASN A 347 4.33 14.38 -28.85
CA ASN A 347 4.82 15.05 -30.05
C ASN A 347 6.30 15.43 -29.97
N PHE A 348 7.01 14.95 -28.94
CA PHE A 348 8.39 15.33 -28.69
C PHE A 348 9.28 14.88 -29.87
N ALA A 349 9.84 15.85 -30.57
CA ALA A 349 10.80 15.61 -31.65
C ALA A 349 12.24 15.38 -31.15
N GLY A 350 12.46 15.51 -29.83
CA GLY A 350 13.78 15.35 -29.21
C GLY A 350 14.09 13.91 -28.79
N ASP A 351 15.33 13.71 -28.32
CA ASP A 351 15.82 12.41 -27.86
C ASP A 351 15.28 12.08 -26.45
N ILE A 352 14.66 10.91 -26.28
CA ILE A 352 14.20 10.38 -24.98
C ILE A 352 15.33 10.29 -23.96
N LYS A 353 16.59 10.15 -24.41
CA LYS A 353 17.79 10.20 -23.55
C LYS A 353 17.92 11.51 -22.79
N SER A 354 17.24 12.58 -23.21
CA SER A 354 17.18 13.85 -22.48
C SER A 354 16.53 13.76 -21.09
N PHE A 355 15.85 12.64 -20.78
CA PHE A 355 15.29 12.31 -19.47
C PHE A 355 16.19 11.39 -18.62
N PHE A 356 17.22 10.80 -19.20
CA PHE A 356 18.11 9.87 -18.50
C PHE A 356 19.05 10.62 -17.54
N GLY A 357 19.32 10.02 -16.38
CA GLY A 357 20.17 10.63 -15.35
C GLY A 357 19.52 11.79 -14.57
N LYS A 358 18.32 12.26 -14.97
CA LYS A 358 17.67 13.46 -14.43
C LYS A 358 16.55 13.12 -13.46
N LYS A 359 16.89 13.00 -12.18
CA LYS A 359 15.95 12.62 -11.11
C LYS A 359 14.82 13.64 -10.94
N GLU A 360 15.14 14.92 -11.08
CA GLU A 360 14.24 16.06 -10.90
C GLU A 360 13.06 16.03 -11.88
N LYS A 361 13.29 15.54 -13.11
CA LYS A 361 12.25 15.45 -14.13
C LYS A 361 11.14 14.45 -13.79
N SER A 362 11.48 13.39 -13.06
CA SER A 362 10.49 12.42 -12.55
C SER A 362 9.80 12.89 -11.26
N GLN A 363 10.28 13.98 -10.63
CA GLN A 363 9.73 14.51 -9.37
C GLN A 363 8.84 15.73 -9.56
N ASN A 364 9.07 16.54 -10.60
CA ASN A 364 8.18 17.62 -11.01
C ASN A 364 6.98 17.04 -11.78
N GLY A 365 5.76 17.42 -11.40
CA GLY A 365 4.55 16.83 -11.98
C GLY A 365 4.33 17.11 -13.47
N LEU A 366 4.67 18.32 -13.94
CA LEU A 366 4.54 18.69 -15.35
C LEU A 366 5.61 18.02 -16.20
N GLU A 367 6.87 18.06 -15.76
CA GLU A 367 7.97 17.37 -16.42
C GLU A 367 7.77 15.84 -16.43
N TYR A 368 7.14 15.28 -15.39
CA TYR A 368 6.77 13.86 -15.37
C TYR A 368 5.78 13.53 -16.50
N CYS A 369 4.74 14.35 -16.71
CA CYS A 369 3.79 14.15 -17.80
C CYS A 369 4.46 14.29 -19.17
N ARG A 370 5.33 15.29 -19.34
CA ARG A 370 6.15 15.45 -20.55
C ARG A 370 7.02 14.21 -20.83
N MET A 371 7.73 13.74 -19.80
CA MET A 371 8.51 12.50 -19.87
C MET A 371 7.61 11.31 -20.24
N ALA A 372 6.44 11.18 -19.61
CA ALA A 372 5.51 10.10 -19.89
C ALA A 372 5.04 10.10 -21.36
N GLY A 373 4.81 11.27 -21.95
CA GLY A 373 4.48 11.40 -23.37
C GLY A 373 5.61 10.90 -24.27
N ALA A 374 6.86 11.31 -24.00
CA ALA A 374 8.02 10.87 -24.76
C ALA A 374 8.25 9.35 -24.65
N ILE A 375 8.01 8.77 -23.47
CA ILE A 375 8.08 7.31 -23.25
C ILE A 375 6.99 6.58 -24.04
N ARG A 376 5.76 7.12 -24.10
CA ARG A 376 4.67 6.54 -24.90
C ARG A 376 5.03 6.53 -26.38
N LYS A 377 5.58 7.62 -26.90
CA LYS A 377 6.08 7.69 -28.28
C LYS A 377 7.14 6.61 -28.53
N TRP A 378 8.16 6.53 -27.68
CA TRP A 378 9.19 5.50 -27.78
C TRP A 378 8.59 4.07 -27.79
N ALA A 379 7.62 3.80 -26.92
CA ALA A 379 6.96 2.50 -26.86
C ALA A 379 6.11 2.18 -28.11
N MET A 380 5.61 3.19 -28.84
CA MET A 380 4.91 3.00 -30.12
C MET A 380 5.88 2.73 -31.28
N GLU A 381 7.11 3.25 -31.20
CA GLU A 381 8.14 3.10 -32.23
C GLU A 381 8.96 1.80 -32.11
N ASN A 382 8.92 1.14 -30.93
CA ASN A 382 9.76 -0.03 -30.59
C ASN A 382 8.94 -1.28 -30.23
N LYS A 383 7.63 -1.26 -30.47
CA LYS A 383 6.74 -2.44 -30.45
C LYS A 383 6.35 -2.78 -31.88
#